data_AF-A0A2D9K1Z9-F1
#
_entry.id   AF-A0A2D9K1Z9-F1
#
_cell.length_a   1.000
_cell.length_b   1.000
_cell.length_c   1.000
_cell.angle_alpha   90.00
_cell.angle_beta   90.00
_cell.angle_gamma   90.00
#
_symmetry.space_group_name_H-M   'P 1'
#
loop_
_entity.id
_entity.type
_entity.pdbx_description
1 polymer ?
#
loop_
_entity_poly.entity_id
_entity_poly.type
_entity_poly.pdbx_seq_one_letter_code
_entity_poly.pdbx_strand_id
1 'polypeptide(L)'
;MNKILTIFLFSIQIIQSSAEKSVNLAVWSQFSAVPGKPDTFLAEVPASDDLDRLLLPSNAPNIIKVLVDQEASTFEHDQKLNRVAINLNREKNRSIEVEIADKSKQLSDGRIIFSSLDAKIKGTTAKLEKNPGNYRVGFWSNVNDSIFWNYKATRWGMYDVELTYSLASKKSKVRIQIGNNSIDSEISSTSSWYKYKTQKLGKIYLPKSGQYLVQVKGIEKKGDAVINFKSLMLVPASEGQEIIQSGDTISLHSKDSRVNGINLRYEPAPKKQCLGFWSNPADWASWNFFVKEPGDYGVTIRQGCGKGHGGSKVSVILGNQILTFDVEDTGGFQNWKNIDIGSITIKERGLNKIEVRPINKKSIAVMDIQKIILKKIDS
;
A
#
# COMPACT_ATOMS: atom_id res chain seq x y z
N MET A 1 8.93 -27.11 -20.07
CA MET A 1 7.47 -27.01 -19.85
C MET A 1 7.03 -25.60 -20.22
N ASN A 2 6.42 -25.46 -21.39
CA ASN A 2 5.90 -24.17 -21.85
C ASN A 2 4.68 -23.83 -20.99
N LYS A 3 4.76 -22.73 -20.23
CA LYS A 3 3.59 -22.19 -19.52
C LYS A 3 2.66 -21.58 -20.55
N ILE A 4 1.51 -22.21 -20.75
CA ILE A 4 0.39 -21.66 -21.50
C ILE A 4 -0.06 -20.39 -20.77
N LEU A 5 0.13 -19.24 -21.41
CA LEU A 5 -0.48 -17.98 -20.99
C LEU A 5 -1.93 -18.02 -21.47
N THR A 6 -2.85 -18.52 -20.64
CA THR A 6 -4.28 -18.44 -20.92
C THR A 6 -4.72 -16.98 -20.71
N ILE A 7 -4.70 -16.19 -21.79
CA ILE A 7 -5.39 -14.90 -21.83
C ILE A 7 -6.88 -15.23 -21.97
N PHE A 8 -7.62 -15.20 -20.87
CA PHE A 8 -9.08 -15.08 -20.98
C PHE A 8 -9.37 -13.68 -21.53
N LEU A 9 -9.70 -13.59 -22.81
CA LEU A 9 -10.43 -12.45 -23.37
C LEU A 9 -11.83 -12.48 -22.76
N PHE A 10 -11.98 -12.00 -21.52
CA PHE A 10 -13.28 -11.56 -21.05
C PHE A 10 -13.63 -10.32 -21.87
N SER A 11 -14.59 -10.46 -22.78
CA SER A 11 -15.20 -9.29 -23.40
C SER A 11 -15.85 -8.46 -22.29
N ILE A 12 -15.26 -7.30 -21.98
CA ILE A 12 -15.86 -6.36 -21.04
C ILE A 12 -17.12 -5.83 -21.71
N GLN A 13 -18.29 -6.30 -21.29
CA GLN A 13 -19.55 -5.69 -21.63
C GLN A 13 -19.66 -4.33 -20.93
N ILE A 14 -19.29 -3.29 -21.66
CA ILE A 14 -19.43 -1.91 -21.24
C ILE A 14 -20.74 -1.38 -21.79
N ILE A 15 -21.62 -0.92 -20.90
CA ILE A 15 -22.87 -0.25 -21.30
C ILE A 15 -22.66 1.25 -21.16
N GLN A 16 -22.78 1.96 -22.27
CA GLN A 16 -22.67 3.41 -22.31
C GLN A 16 -24.06 4.04 -22.20
N SER A 17 -24.19 5.06 -21.36
CA SER A 17 -25.39 5.88 -21.24
C SER A 17 -25.01 7.33 -21.50
N SER A 18 -25.24 7.80 -22.73
CA SER A 18 -24.99 9.20 -23.09
C SER A 18 -25.90 10.16 -22.31
N ALA A 19 -27.12 9.72 -21.96
CA ALA A 19 -28.04 10.51 -21.15
C ALA A 19 -27.52 10.79 -19.72
N GLU A 20 -26.76 9.85 -19.15
CA GLU A 20 -26.14 9.99 -17.82
C GLU A 20 -24.67 10.37 -17.87
N LYS A 21 -24.12 10.57 -19.08
CA LYS A 21 -22.67 10.68 -19.35
C LYS A 21 -21.84 9.61 -18.64
N SER A 22 -22.40 8.40 -18.53
CA SER A 22 -21.84 7.32 -17.72
C SER A 22 -21.45 6.10 -18.53
N VAL A 23 -20.39 5.44 -18.06
CA VAL A 23 -19.96 4.12 -18.49
C VAL A 23 -20.22 3.12 -17.36
N ASN A 24 -20.83 1.98 -17.68
CA ASN A 24 -21.26 1.00 -16.69
C ASN A 24 -20.46 -0.29 -16.81
N LEU A 25 -19.93 -0.73 -15.68
CA LEU A 25 -19.50 -2.13 -15.52
C LEU A 25 -20.68 -2.92 -14.97
N ALA A 26 -21.13 -3.90 -15.74
CA ALA A 26 -22.37 -4.61 -15.48
C ALA A 26 -22.22 -5.61 -14.31
N VAL A 27 -21.06 -6.24 -14.20
CA VAL A 27 -20.79 -7.31 -13.22
C VAL A 27 -19.37 -7.20 -12.67
N TRP A 28 -19.20 -7.64 -11.42
CA TRP A 28 -17.90 -7.56 -10.72
C TRP A 28 -16.79 -8.39 -11.40
N SER A 29 -17.13 -9.45 -12.13
CA SER A 29 -16.17 -10.29 -12.85
C SER A 29 -15.42 -9.58 -13.99
N GLN A 30 -15.80 -8.34 -14.32
CA GLN A 30 -15.05 -7.48 -15.25
C GLN A 30 -13.78 -6.89 -14.63
N PHE A 31 -13.65 -6.96 -13.30
CA PHE A 31 -12.40 -6.65 -12.63
C PHE A 31 -11.54 -7.91 -12.47
N SER A 32 -10.24 -7.76 -12.69
CA SER A 32 -9.23 -8.80 -12.43
C SER A 32 -8.53 -8.53 -11.10
N ALA A 33 -8.23 -9.57 -10.32
CA ALA A 33 -7.41 -9.43 -9.12
C ALA A 33 -5.99 -8.95 -9.51
N VAL A 34 -5.42 -8.01 -8.74
CA VAL A 34 -4.07 -7.50 -8.99
C VAL A 34 -3.02 -8.45 -8.40
N PRO A 35 -2.13 -9.05 -9.22
CA PRO A 35 -1.13 -9.98 -8.72
C PRO A 35 -0.23 -9.35 -7.64
N GLY A 36 -0.07 -10.04 -6.51
CA GLY A 36 0.76 -9.57 -5.40
C GLY A 36 0.16 -8.42 -4.58
N LYS A 37 -1.05 -7.96 -4.90
CA LYS A 37 -1.77 -6.93 -4.15
C LYS A 37 -3.14 -7.47 -3.68
N PRO A 38 -3.20 -8.11 -2.50
CA PRO A 38 -4.44 -8.70 -1.96
C PRO A 38 -5.58 -7.68 -1.84
N ASP A 39 -6.82 -8.17 -1.98
CA ASP A 39 -8.08 -7.41 -1.92
C ASP A 39 -8.11 -6.18 -2.85
N THR A 40 -7.38 -6.27 -3.96
CA THR A 40 -7.26 -5.19 -4.94
C THR A 40 -7.57 -5.71 -6.32
N PHE A 41 -8.35 -4.94 -7.06
CA PHE A 41 -8.99 -5.34 -8.29
C PHE A 41 -8.82 -4.24 -9.34
N LEU A 42 -8.54 -4.63 -10.57
CA LEU A 42 -8.23 -3.72 -11.68
C LEU A 42 -9.22 -3.93 -12.83
N ALA A 43 -9.70 -2.85 -13.41
CA ALA A 43 -10.39 -2.84 -14.69
C ALA A 43 -9.77 -1.77 -15.60
N GLU A 44 -9.60 -2.11 -16.87
CA GLU A 44 -9.23 -1.14 -17.91
C GLU A 44 -10.49 -0.59 -18.56
N VAL A 45 -10.60 0.73 -18.58
CA VAL A 45 -11.74 1.44 -19.15
C VAL A 45 -11.27 2.17 -20.41
N PRO A 46 -11.81 1.84 -21.60
CA PRO A 46 -11.39 2.47 -22.85
C PRO A 46 -11.62 3.99 -22.87
N ALA A 47 -10.96 4.69 -23.78
CA ALA A 47 -11.22 6.10 -24.06
C ALA A 47 -12.68 6.36 -24.50
N SER A 48 -13.17 7.58 -24.29
CA SER A 48 -14.49 8.07 -24.71
C SER A 48 -14.55 9.58 -24.55
N ASP A 49 -15.06 10.28 -25.56
CA ASP A 49 -15.14 11.75 -25.55
C ASP A 49 -16.38 12.28 -24.80
N ASP A 50 -17.44 11.47 -24.71
CA ASP A 50 -18.76 11.92 -24.20
C ASP A 50 -19.10 11.47 -22.76
N LEU A 51 -18.28 10.62 -22.15
CA LEU A 51 -18.59 9.94 -20.89
C LEU A 51 -17.50 10.19 -19.86
N ASP A 52 -17.84 10.87 -18.77
CA ASP A 52 -16.92 11.34 -17.75
C ASP A 52 -17.07 10.61 -16.41
N ARG A 53 -17.95 9.60 -16.34
CA ARG A 53 -18.27 8.90 -15.10
C ARG A 53 -18.34 7.39 -15.27
N LEU A 54 -17.62 6.65 -14.44
CA LEU A 54 -17.72 5.19 -14.33
C LEU A 54 -18.65 4.82 -13.19
N LEU A 55 -19.66 4.00 -13.49
CA LEU A 55 -20.54 3.37 -12.52
C LEU A 55 -20.09 1.92 -12.29
N LEU A 56 -19.79 1.60 -11.04
CA LEU A 56 -19.49 0.24 -10.62
C LEU A 56 -20.76 -0.63 -10.60
N PRO A 57 -20.62 -1.96 -10.64
CA PRO A 57 -21.74 -2.88 -10.50
C PRO A 57 -22.54 -2.60 -9.21
N SER A 58 -23.86 -2.78 -9.24
CA SER A 58 -24.71 -2.57 -8.05
C SER A 58 -24.41 -3.53 -6.90
N ASN A 59 -23.81 -4.68 -7.21
CA ASN A 59 -23.33 -5.66 -6.24
C ASN A 59 -21.83 -5.47 -5.90
N ALA A 60 -21.25 -4.29 -6.17
CA ALA A 60 -19.87 -4.02 -5.80
C ALA A 60 -19.66 -4.26 -4.28
N PRO A 61 -18.54 -4.89 -3.90
CA PRO A 61 -18.17 -5.08 -2.50
C PRO A 61 -17.88 -3.73 -1.83
N ASN A 62 -17.56 -3.75 -0.54
CA ASN A 62 -17.23 -2.52 0.19
C ASN A 62 -15.93 -1.88 -0.33
N ILE A 63 -16.06 -0.92 -1.25
CA ILE A 63 -14.94 -0.14 -1.80
C ILE A 63 -14.40 0.80 -0.71
N ILE A 64 -13.10 0.70 -0.43
CA ILE A 64 -12.41 1.51 0.56
C ILE A 64 -11.35 2.45 -0.03
N LYS A 65 -10.92 2.21 -1.27
CA LYS A 65 -9.98 3.08 -1.99
C LYS A 65 -10.15 2.89 -3.49
N VAL A 66 -9.93 3.96 -4.24
CA VAL A 66 -9.91 3.95 -5.71
C VAL A 66 -8.62 4.62 -6.15
N LEU A 67 -7.94 4.01 -7.12
CA LEU A 67 -6.85 4.62 -7.85
C LEU A 67 -7.23 4.69 -9.33
N VAL A 68 -6.95 5.83 -9.95
CA VAL A 68 -7.06 6.03 -11.39
C VAL A 68 -5.66 6.28 -11.90
N ASP A 69 -5.19 5.44 -12.83
CA ASP A 69 -3.82 5.49 -13.36
C ASP A 69 -2.76 5.49 -12.24
N GLN A 70 -2.95 4.62 -11.23
CA GLN A 70 -2.10 4.47 -10.04
C GLN A 70 -2.08 5.66 -9.07
N GLU A 71 -2.92 6.68 -9.30
CA GLU A 71 -3.08 7.82 -8.39
C GLU A 71 -4.37 7.71 -7.57
N ALA A 72 -4.31 8.02 -6.28
CA ALA A 72 -5.49 7.99 -5.41
C ALA A 72 -6.54 8.99 -5.93
N SER A 73 -7.74 8.50 -6.21
CA SER A 73 -8.85 9.29 -6.73
C SER A 73 -10.03 9.30 -5.78
N THR A 74 -10.91 10.30 -5.94
CA THR A 74 -12.18 10.33 -5.22
C THR A 74 -13.18 9.38 -5.86
N PHE A 75 -14.07 8.82 -5.05
CA PHE A 75 -15.21 8.05 -5.51
C PHE A 75 -16.44 8.45 -4.71
N GLU A 76 -17.62 8.23 -5.26
CA GLU A 76 -18.86 8.65 -4.63
C GLU A 76 -19.90 7.53 -4.62
N HIS A 77 -20.85 7.62 -3.69
CA HIS A 77 -22.07 6.81 -3.76
C HIS A 77 -23.16 7.66 -4.42
N ASP A 78 -23.54 7.29 -5.64
CA ASP A 78 -24.69 7.87 -6.32
C ASP A 78 -25.97 7.40 -5.64
N GLN A 79 -26.69 8.32 -5.01
CA GLN A 79 -27.90 8.00 -4.26
C GLN A 79 -29.09 7.64 -5.16
N LYS A 80 -29.16 8.20 -6.38
CA LYS A 80 -30.26 7.96 -7.33
C LYS A 80 -30.13 6.57 -7.95
N LEU A 81 -28.92 6.20 -8.32
CA LEU A 81 -28.61 4.91 -8.96
C LEU A 81 -28.27 3.82 -7.94
N ASN A 82 -28.05 4.20 -6.69
CA ASN A 82 -27.57 3.33 -5.61
C ASN A 82 -26.32 2.53 -6.00
N ARG A 83 -25.33 3.23 -6.57
CA ARG A 83 -24.08 2.63 -7.08
C ARG A 83 -22.88 3.48 -6.68
N VAL A 84 -21.71 2.85 -6.64
CA VAL A 84 -20.46 3.61 -6.55
C VAL A 84 -20.15 4.20 -7.92
N ALA A 85 -19.80 5.48 -7.94
CA ALA A 85 -19.39 6.21 -9.13
C ALA A 85 -17.99 6.79 -8.97
N ILE A 86 -17.26 6.86 -10.09
CA ILE A 86 -15.90 7.40 -10.16
C ILE A 86 -15.88 8.38 -11.33
N ASN A 87 -15.48 9.61 -11.07
CA ASN A 87 -15.30 10.60 -12.14
C ASN A 87 -13.96 10.36 -12.83
N LEU A 88 -13.99 10.35 -14.16
CA LEU A 88 -12.87 10.01 -15.04
C LEU A 88 -12.83 10.98 -16.22
N ASN A 89 -11.68 11.62 -16.46
CA ASN A 89 -11.40 12.14 -17.79
C ASN A 89 -11.07 10.92 -18.68
N ARG A 90 -11.80 10.70 -19.77
CA ARG A 90 -11.62 9.52 -20.65
C ARG A 90 -11.07 9.85 -22.04
N GLU A 91 -10.28 10.93 -22.18
CA GLU A 91 -9.51 11.22 -23.42
C GLU A 91 -8.51 10.11 -23.81
N LYS A 92 -8.19 9.23 -22.86
CA LYS A 92 -7.36 8.04 -23.06
C LYS A 92 -7.93 6.86 -22.27
N ASN A 93 -7.43 5.66 -22.55
CA ASN A 93 -7.69 4.49 -21.71
C ASN A 93 -7.26 4.78 -20.26
N ARG A 94 -8.09 4.36 -19.30
CA ARG A 94 -7.84 4.55 -17.87
C ARG A 94 -7.79 3.22 -17.16
N SER A 95 -6.80 3.11 -16.28
CA SER A 95 -6.62 1.97 -15.39
C SER A 95 -7.30 2.26 -14.06
N ILE A 96 -8.32 1.48 -13.70
CA ILE A 96 -9.14 1.69 -12.50
C ILE A 96 -8.88 0.59 -11.50
N GLU A 97 -8.14 0.92 -10.45
CA GLU A 97 -7.87 0.01 -9.36
C GLU A 97 -8.78 0.33 -8.17
N VAL A 98 -9.39 -0.69 -7.60
CA VAL A 98 -10.24 -0.57 -6.40
C VAL A 98 -9.74 -1.52 -5.32
N GLU A 99 -9.64 -1.00 -4.10
CA GLU A 99 -9.36 -1.79 -2.90
C GLU A 99 -10.64 -1.99 -2.10
N ILE A 100 -10.85 -3.21 -1.59
CA ILE A 100 -12.08 -3.62 -0.94
C ILE A 100 -11.81 -4.13 0.47
N ALA A 101 -12.73 -3.92 1.41
CA ALA A 101 -12.61 -4.55 2.74
C ALA A 101 -13.91 -4.58 3.54
N ASP A 102 -14.42 -5.78 3.79
CA ASP A 102 -15.53 -5.98 4.74
C ASP A 102 -15.05 -6.20 6.17
N LYS A 103 -13.82 -6.69 6.36
CA LYS A 103 -13.26 -7.05 7.66
C LYS A 103 -11.94 -6.34 7.89
N SER A 104 -11.66 -6.03 9.15
CA SER A 104 -10.33 -5.55 9.55
C SER A 104 -9.37 -6.73 9.60
N LYS A 105 -8.24 -6.63 8.91
CA LYS A 105 -7.22 -7.69 8.86
C LYS A 105 -5.87 -7.16 8.38
N GLN A 106 -4.83 -7.95 8.68
CA GLN A 106 -3.56 -7.81 7.97
C GLN A 106 -3.64 -8.57 6.64
N LEU A 107 -3.12 -7.95 5.60
CA LEU A 107 -3.01 -8.52 4.26
C LEU A 107 -1.63 -9.16 4.05
N SER A 108 -1.50 -10.00 3.02
CA SER A 108 -0.25 -10.72 2.72
C SER A 108 0.90 -9.82 2.29
N ASP A 109 0.60 -8.61 1.80
CA ASP A 109 1.60 -7.58 1.49
C ASP A 109 1.99 -6.72 2.72
N GLY A 110 1.46 -7.05 3.90
CA GLY A 110 1.78 -6.38 5.14
C GLY A 110 0.95 -5.13 5.44
N ARG A 111 0.04 -4.70 4.55
CA ARG A 111 -0.96 -3.67 4.87
C ARG A 111 -1.89 -4.18 5.97
N ILE A 112 -2.40 -3.27 6.79
CA ILE A 112 -3.41 -3.56 7.82
C ILE A 112 -4.59 -2.66 7.57
N ILE A 113 -5.76 -3.26 7.37
CA ILE A 113 -7.00 -2.53 7.13
C ILE A 113 -7.86 -2.57 8.39
N PHE A 114 -8.46 -1.44 8.73
CA PHE A 114 -9.51 -1.29 9.71
C PHE A 114 -10.77 -0.79 9.00
N SER A 115 -11.74 -1.68 8.81
CA SER A 115 -12.96 -1.41 8.05
C SER A 115 -14.04 -0.80 8.94
N SER A 116 -14.83 0.13 8.39
CA SER A 116 -16.02 0.68 9.07
C SER A 116 -17.02 -0.41 9.48
N LEU A 117 -17.15 -1.48 8.67
CA LEU A 117 -18.05 -2.61 8.94
C LEU A 117 -17.70 -3.40 10.21
N ASP A 118 -16.45 -3.33 10.65
CA ASP A 118 -15.91 -4.06 11.79
C ASP A 118 -15.51 -3.12 12.95
N ALA A 119 -15.82 -1.84 12.82
CA ALA A 119 -15.55 -0.84 13.84
C ALA A 119 -16.45 -1.04 15.06
N LYS A 120 -15.86 -1.02 16.26
CA LYS A 120 -16.63 -0.83 17.50
C LYS A 120 -16.80 0.66 17.73
N ILE A 121 -17.98 1.06 18.18
CA ILE A 121 -18.32 2.47 18.38
C ILE A 121 -18.52 2.71 19.88
N LYS A 122 -17.88 3.75 20.40
CA LYS A 122 -18.11 4.27 21.75
C LYS A 122 -18.59 5.71 21.61
N GLY A 123 -19.87 5.94 21.86
CA GLY A 123 -20.47 7.25 21.65
C GLY A 123 -21.99 7.22 21.63
N THR A 124 -22.60 8.38 21.40
CA THR A 124 -24.06 8.56 21.39
C THR A 124 -24.64 8.89 20.01
N THR A 125 -23.82 9.38 19.07
CA THR A 125 -24.28 9.88 17.76
C THR A 125 -23.68 9.10 16.59
N ALA A 126 -22.40 8.74 16.67
CA ALA A 126 -21.74 7.93 15.65
C ALA A 126 -22.42 6.57 15.54
N LYS A 127 -22.70 6.11 14.32
CA LYS A 127 -23.30 4.80 14.07
C LYS A 127 -22.86 4.21 12.73
N LEU A 128 -22.83 2.89 12.67
CA LEU A 128 -22.58 2.15 11.44
C LEU A 128 -23.82 2.23 10.54
N GLU A 129 -23.65 2.84 9.37
CA GLU A 129 -24.64 2.83 8.27
C GLU A 129 -24.34 1.65 7.34
N LYS A 130 -25.36 0.84 7.04
CA LYS A 130 -25.22 -0.44 6.31
C LYS A 130 -25.87 -0.45 4.93
N ASN A 131 -25.99 0.71 4.30
CA ASN A 131 -26.54 0.81 2.95
C ASN A 131 -25.57 0.12 1.97
N PRO A 132 -26.01 -0.89 1.18
CA PRO A 132 -25.16 -1.54 0.18
C PRO A 132 -24.48 -0.53 -0.75
N GLY A 133 -23.19 -0.74 -1.04
CA GLY A 133 -22.36 0.20 -1.80
C GLY A 133 -21.91 1.44 -1.00
N ASN A 134 -22.40 1.64 0.23
CA ASN A 134 -22.09 2.83 1.03
C ASN A 134 -21.90 2.56 2.54
N TYR A 135 -21.32 1.42 2.89
CA TYR A 135 -20.96 1.12 4.28
C TYR A 135 -20.01 2.18 4.85
N ARG A 136 -20.33 2.73 6.02
CA ARG A 136 -19.55 3.77 6.71
C ARG A 136 -19.97 3.92 8.17
N VAL A 137 -19.11 4.51 9.00
CA VAL A 137 -19.57 5.09 10.26
C VAL A 137 -19.88 6.56 10.02
N GLY A 138 -21.15 6.94 10.15
CA GLY A 138 -21.62 8.31 9.95
C GLY A 138 -22.42 8.82 11.14
N PHE A 139 -23.16 9.92 10.94
CA PHE A 139 -23.89 10.64 12.00
C PHE A 139 -23.02 11.04 13.21
N TRP A 140 -21.71 11.10 13.03
CA TRP A 140 -20.74 11.39 14.08
C TRP A 140 -20.74 12.88 14.46
N SER A 141 -21.83 13.35 15.05
CA SER A 141 -22.05 14.77 15.40
C SER A 141 -21.53 15.14 16.78
N ASN A 142 -21.28 14.17 17.67
CA ASN A 142 -20.64 14.38 18.96
C ASN A 142 -19.13 14.12 18.85
N VAL A 143 -18.30 15.14 19.11
CA VAL A 143 -16.83 15.05 19.03
C VAL A 143 -16.23 14.06 20.03
N ASN A 144 -16.94 13.78 21.14
CA ASN A 144 -16.51 12.82 22.16
C ASN A 144 -16.77 11.36 21.77
N ASP A 145 -17.52 11.12 20.70
CA ASP A 145 -17.67 9.78 20.15
C ASP A 145 -16.35 9.32 19.51
N SER A 146 -16.14 8.01 19.48
CA SER A 146 -14.95 7.40 18.90
C SER A 146 -15.28 6.03 18.31
N ILE A 147 -14.44 5.61 17.37
CA ILE A 147 -14.44 4.24 16.86
C ILE A 147 -13.12 3.57 17.19
N PHE A 148 -13.16 2.25 17.38
CA PHE A 148 -11.98 1.50 17.77
C PHE A 148 -11.99 0.03 17.36
N TRP A 149 -10.80 -0.56 17.36
CA TRP A 149 -10.54 -1.98 17.18
C TRP A 149 -9.54 -2.47 18.23
N ASN A 150 -9.72 -3.70 18.69
CA ASN A 150 -8.70 -4.43 19.43
C ASN A 150 -7.94 -5.28 18.40
N TYR A 151 -6.70 -4.91 18.10
CA TYR A 151 -5.93 -5.50 17.02
C TYR A 151 -4.65 -6.16 17.53
N LYS A 152 -4.45 -7.43 17.15
CA LYS A 152 -3.23 -8.18 17.45
C LYS A 152 -2.23 -8.00 16.30
N ALA A 153 -1.33 -7.04 16.43
CA ALA A 153 -0.26 -6.81 15.47
C ALA A 153 0.75 -7.97 15.50
N THR A 154 1.06 -8.53 14.33
CA THR A 154 2.08 -9.59 14.14
C THR A 154 3.47 -9.02 13.85
N ARG A 155 3.52 -7.79 13.31
CA ARG A 155 4.73 -7.12 12.84
C ARG A 155 4.84 -5.72 13.44
N TRP A 156 5.98 -5.44 14.07
CA TRP A 156 6.36 -4.08 14.46
C TRP A 156 6.96 -3.32 13.27
N GLY A 157 7.25 -2.04 13.47
CA GLY A 157 7.88 -1.20 12.47
C GLY A 157 7.05 0.03 12.10
N MET A 158 7.51 0.76 11.09
CA MET A 158 6.87 1.98 10.64
C MET A 158 5.77 1.73 9.61
N TYR A 159 4.68 2.48 9.75
CA TYR A 159 3.57 2.46 8.82
C TYR A 159 3.16 3.88 8.41
N ASP A 160 2.93 4.08 7.12
CA ASP A 160 2.15 5.21 6.61
C ASP A 160 0.69 4.98 7.01
N VAL A 161 0.00 6.03 7.48
CA VAL A 161 -1.40 5.98 7.89
C VAL A 161 -2.26 6.67 6.83
N GLU A 162 -3.21 5.93 6.27
CA GLU A 162 -4.17 6.43 5.27
C GLU A 162 -5.60 6.33 5.81
N LEU A 163 -6.36 7.42 5.68
CA LEU A 163 -7.76 7.50 6.10
C LEU A 163 -8.64 7.72 4.86
N THR A 164 -9.61 6.84 4.65
CA THR A 164 -10.68 7.05 3.67
C THR A 164 -11.92 7.58 4.37
N TYR A 165 -12.39 8.75 3.95
CA TYR A 165 -13.49 9.44 4.60
C TYR A 165 -14.28 10.33 3.62
N SER A 166 -15.45 10.79 4.04
CA SER A 166 -16.16 11.92 3.42
C SER A 166 -16.56 12.97 4.45
N LEU A 167 -16.60 14.23 4.02
CA LEU A 167 -16.94 15.40 4.84
C LEU A 167 -17.56 16.48 3.95
N ALA A 168 -18.86 16.73 4.08
CA ALA A 168 -19.57 17.59 3.12
C ALA A 168 -19.06 19.03 3.07
N SER A 169 -18.79 19.65 4.22
CA SER A 169 -18.37 21.04 4.29
C SER A 169 -17.52 21.29 5.53
N LYS A 170 -16.81 22.43 5.52
CA LYS A 170 -15.89 22.86 6.59
C LYS A 170 -14.79 21.83 6.88
N LYS A 171 -13.90 22.15 7.82
CA LYS A 171 -12.83 21.25 8.25
C LYS A 171 -13.15 20.62 9.60
N SER A 172 -12.61 19.44 9.85
CA SER A 172 -12.61 18.77 11.15
C SER A 172 -11.17 18.42 11.54
N LYS A 173 -10.94 18.00 12.79
CA LYS A 173 -9.69 17.37 13.21
C LYS A 173 -9.97 16.02 13.85
N VAL A 174 -9.15 15.04 13.49
CA VAL A 174 -9.23 13.68 14.05
C VAL A 174 -7.89 13.29 14.66
N ARG A 175 -7.96 12.44 15.69
CA ARG A 175 -6.80 11.74 16.27
C ARG A 175 -6.86 10.28 15.86
N ILE A 176 -5.82 9.79 15.19
CA ILE A 176 -5.55 8.37 15.06
C ILE A 176 -4.64 7.97 16.21
N GLN A 177 -5.09 7.10 17.09
CA GLN A 177 -4.29 6.62 18.23
C GLN A 177 -4.10 5.11 18.13
N ILE A 178 -2.86 4.65 18.25
CA ILE A 178 -2.51 3.23 18.25
C ILE A 178 -1.58 2.96 19.43
N GLY A 179 -2.14 2.36 20.49
CA GLY A 179 -1.46 2.28 21.78
C GLY A 179 -1.12 3.67 22.32
N ASN A 180 0.17 3.93 22.54
CA ASN A 180 0.67 5.21 23.07
C ASN A 180 1.04 6.22 21.98
N ASN A 181 1.06 5.80 20.71
CA ASN A 181 1.40 6.69 19.60
C ASN A 181 0.11 7.29 19.00
N SER A 182 0.19 8.54 18.55
CA SER A 182 -0.94 9.19 17.88
C SER A 182 -0.53 10.16 16.79
N ILE A 183 -1.42 10.37 15.84
CA ILE A 183 -1.35 11.42 14.82
C ILE A 183 -2.62 12.26 14.94
N ASP A 184 -2.46 13.56 15.10
CA ASP A 184 -3.55 14.52 14.94
C ASP A 184 -3.51 15.07 13.51
N SER A 185 -4.65 15.11 12.85
CA SER A 185 -4.71 15.57 11.46
C SER A 185 -5.93 16.43 11.21
N GLU A 186 -5.71 17.52 10.47
CA GLU A 186 -6.78 18.29 9.87
C GLU A 186 -7.35 17.55 8.66
N ILE A 187 -8.68 17.51 8.62
CA ILE A 187 -9.48 16.82 7.64
C ILE A 187 -10.25 17.86 6.86
N SER A 188 -9.89 18.01 5.59
CA SER A 188 -10.55 18.94 4.68
C SER A 188 -11.85 18.35 4.11
N SER A 189 -12.81 19.22 3.79
CA SER A 189 -14.04 18.82 3.08
C SER A 189 -13.74 18.02 1.80
N THR A 190 -14.64 17.10 1.50
CA THR A 190 -14.75 16.35 0.24
C THR A 190 -15.93 16.82 -0.61
N SER A 191 -16.50 17.99 -0.28
CA SER A 191 -17.66 18.64 -0.90
C SER A 191 -19.00 17.89 -0.87
N SER A 192 -19.04 16.66 -0.37
CA SER A 192 -20.29 15.88 -0.20
C SER A 192 -20.12 14.78 0.85
N TRP A 193 -21.20 14.44 1.58
CA TRP A 193 -21.23 13.29 2.49
C TRP A 193 -21.12 11.94 1.75
N TYR A 194 -21.31 11.95 0.44
CA TYR A 194 -21.25 10.75 -0.40
C TYR A 194 -19.99 10.68 -1.25
N LYS A 195 -19.15 11.73 -1.27
CA LYS A 195 -17.88 11.78 -1.99
C LYS A 195 -16.73 11.48 -1.05
N TYR A 196 -16.07 10.35 -1.26
CA TYR A 196 -14.96 9.86 -0.46
C TYR A 196 -13.62 10.21 -1.08
N LYS A 197 -12.63 10.43 -0.23
CA LYS A 197 -11.22 10.50 -0.63
C LYS A 197 -10.36 9.75 0.37
N THR A 198 -9.19 9.33 -0.08
CA THR A 198 -8.14 8.78 0.79
C THR A 198 -7.11 9.88 1.06
N GLN A 199 -6.84 10.16 2.34
CA GLN A 199 -5.82 11.12 2.76
C GLN A 199 -4.73 10.40 3.55
N LYS A 200 -3.48 10.62 3.17
CA LYS A 200 -2.32 10.23 3.98
C LYS A 200 -2.15 11.19 5.15
N LEU A 201 -2.13 10.65 6.37
CA LEU A 201 -2.15 11.44 7.61
C LEU A 201 -0.76 11.60 8.23
N GLY A 202 0.17 10.69 7.92
CA GLY A 202 1.52 10.69 8.49
C GLY A 202 2.02 9.27 8.68
N LYS A 203 2.97 9.10 9.62
CA LYS A 203 3.56 7.80 9.95
C LYS A 203 3.36 7.47 11.44
N ILE A 204 3.11 6.20 11.76
CA ILE A 204 3.10 5.67 13.12
C ILE A 204 4.06 4.49 13.20
N TYR A 205 4.86 4.46 14.27
CA TYR A 205 5.70 3.32 14.62
C TYR A 205 4.95 2.39 15.58
N LEU A 206 4.93 1.09 15.28
CA LEU A 206 4.53 0.07 16.24
C LEU A 206 5.80 -0.49 16.89
N PRO A 207 6.02 -0.34 18.22
CA PRO A 207 7.27 -0.73 18.86
C PRO A 207 7.45 -2.24 19.05
N LYS A 208 6.36 -3.00 19.05
CA LYS A 208 6.39 -4.46 19.22
C LYS A 208 5.18 -5.13 18.56
N SER A 209 5.25 -6.44 18.35
CA SER A 209 4.05 -7.25 18.11
C SER A 209 3.20 -7.33 19.39
N GLY A 210 1.92 -7.66 19.25
CA GLY A 210 1.00 -7.80 20.38
C GLY A 210 -0.31 -7.05 20.20
N GLN A 211 -1.05 -6.93 21.31
CA GLN A 211 -2.36 -6.27 21.31
C GLN A 211 -2.20 -4.75 21.31
N TYR A 212 -2.94 -4.09 20.43
CA TYR A 212 -3.08 -2.64 20.35
C TYR A 212 -4.56 -2.27 20.36
N LEU A 213 -4.88 -1.23 21.11
CA LEU A 213 -6.11 -0.48 20.92
C LEU A 213 -5.86 0.55 19.81
N VAL A 214 -6.57 0.39 18.69
CA VAL A 214 -6.56 1.32 17.55
C VAL A 214 -7.83 2.16 17.65
N GLN A 215 -7.70 3.49 17.69
CA GLN A 215 -8.83 4.40 17.83
C GLN A 215 -8.78 5.53 16.79
N VAL A 216 -9.94 5.91 16.29
CA VAL A 216 -10.15 7.19 15.60
C VAL A 216 -11.07 8.02 16.48
N LYS A 217 -10.64 9.23 16.84
CA LYS A 217 -11.37 10.15 17.72
C LYS A 217 -11.59 11.49 17.01
N GLY A 218 -12.73 12.11 17.24
CA GLY A 218 -12.90 13.54 16.93
C GLY A 218 -12.08 14.38 17.91
N ILE A 219 -11.44 15.43 17.42
CA ILE A 219 -10.81 16.47 18.26
C ILE A 219 -11.52 17.80 18.07
N GLU A 220 -11.88 18.10 16.82
CA GLU A 220 -12.55 19.35 16.46
C GLU A 220 -13.58 19.08 15.36
N LYS A 221 -14.75 19.70 15.46
CA LYS A 221 -15.85 19.57 14.51
C LYS A 221 -16.45 20.95 14.21
N LYS A 222 -16.10 21.54 13.07
CA LYS A 222 -16.63 22.86 12.67
C LYS A 222 -17.98 22.79 11.93
N GLY A 223 -18.30 21.63 11.38
CA GLY A 223 -19.55 21.36 10.66
C GLY A 223 -20.52 20.45 11.42
N ASP A 224 -21.37 19.75 10.68
CA ASP A 224 -22.45 18.95 11.27
C ASP A 224 -21.94 17.67 11.94
N ALA A 225 -20.94 17.01 11.34
CA ALA A 225 -20.30 15.80 11.84
C ALA A 225 -18.76 15.87 11.73
N VAL A 226 -18.06 15.03 12.50
CA VAL A 226 -16.60 14.90 12.47
C VAL A 226 -16.16 14.48 11.07
N ILE A 227 -16.59 13.28 10.64
CA ILE A 227 -16.46 12.70 9.30
C ILE A 227 -17.51 11.59 9.13
N ASN A 228 -17.77 11.19 7.88
CA ASN A 228 -18.14 9.81 7.59
C ASN A 228 -16.85 9.00 7.43
N PHE A 229 -16.63 8.03 8.30
CA PHE A 229 -15.47 7.15 8.27
C PHE A 229 -15.74 5.92 7.39
N LYS A 230 -14.86 5.65 6.41
CA LYS A 230 -14.92 4.47 5.54
C LYS A 230 -13.94 3.39 5.98
N SER A 231 -12.66 3.76 6.11
CA SER A 231 -11.58 2.86 6.51
C SER A 231 -10.35 3.61 7.00
N LEU A 232 -9.54 2.94 7.82
CA LEU A 232 -8.17 3.34 8.16
C LEU A 232 -7.23 2.23 7.66
N MET A 233 -6.14 2.59 7.00
CA MET A 233 -5.16 1.64 6.49
C MET A 233 -3.76 2.00 6.99
N LEU A 234 -3.03 1.00 7.48
CA LEU A 234 -1.60 1.09 7.77
C LEU A 234 -0.84 0.41 6.65
N VAL A 235 0.01 1.16 5.96
CA VAL A 235 0.85 0.66 4.87
C VAL A 235 2.29 0.60 5.34
N PRO A 236 3.02 -0.53 5.23
CA PRO A 236 4.42 -0.60 5.59
C PRO A 236 5.23 0.57 4.98
N ALA A 237 6.02 1.24 5.80
CA ALA A 237 6.77 2.43 5.40
C ALA A 237 8.25 2.32 5.78
N SER A 238 9.07 3.10 5.07
CA SER A 238 10.48 3.27 5.42
C SER A 238 10.63 4.03 6.73
N GLU A 239 11.67 3.67 7.48
CA GLU A 239 12.10 4.32 8.72
C GLU A 239 13.17 5.39 8.48
N GLY A 240 13.79 5.36 7.30
CA GLY A 240 14.80 6.32 6.88
C GLY A 240 14.29 7.42 5.96
N GLN A 241 15.19 7.95 5.14
CA GLN A 241 15.00 9.15 4.33
C GLN A 241 14.99 8.83 2.83
N GLU A 242 14.75 9.84 2.02
CA GLU A 242 14.94 9.74 0.57
C GLU A 242 16.40 9.42 0.25
N ILE A 243 16.61 8.54 -0.72
CA ILE A 243 17.93 8.12 -1.17
C ILE A 243 18.28 8.92 -2.41
N ILE A 244 19.35 9.71 -2.34
CA ILE A 244 19.83 10.52 -3.46
C ILE A 244 21.27 10.12 -3.75
N GLN A 245 21.60 9.92 -5.04
CA GLN A 245 22.98 9.65 -5.45
C GLN A 245 23.97 10.71 -4.93
N SER A 246 25.09 10.22 -4.40
CA SER A 246 26.22 11.02 -3.91
C SER A 246 27.52 10.48 -4.53
N GLY A 247 28.12 11.26 -5.43
CA GLY A 247 29.25 10.81 -6.25
C GLY A 247 28.91 9.54 -7.05
N ASP A 248 29.89 8.64 -7.14
CA ASP A 248 29.79 7.41 -7.92
C ASP A 248 29.11 6.25 -7.17
N THR A 249 28.52 6.51 -6.00
CA THR A 249 27.91 5.46 -5.17
C THR A 249 26.51 5.83 -4.72
N ILE A 250 25.61 4.84 -4.75
CA ILE A 250 24.27 4.90 -4.17
C ILE A 250 24.18 3.81 -3.10
N SER A 251 24.01 4.21 -1.85
CA SER A 251 23.83 3.28 -0.72
C SER A 251 22.34 3.15 -0.39
N LEU A 252 21.77 1.98 -0.64
CA LEU A 252 20.39 1.65 -0.34
C LEU A 252 20.34 0.93 1.00
N HIS A 253 20.30 1.68 2.11
CA HIS A 253 20.26 1.08 3.43
C HIS A 253 18.90 0.45 3.71
N SER A 254 18.88 -0.63 4.50
CA SER A 254 17.65 -1.33 4.85
C SER A 254 16.62 -0.47 5.58
N LYS A 255 17.04 0.58 6.31
CA LYS A 255 16.12 1.54 6.96
C LYS A 255 15.29 2.34 5.95
N ASP A 256 15.81 2.57 4.76
CA ASP A 256 15.19 3.37 3.71
C ASP A 256 14.24 2.53 2.83
N SER A 257 14.17 1.22 3.09
CA SER A 257 13.36 0.28 2.32
C SER A 257 11.86 0.39 2.63
N ARG A 258 11.04 -0.05 1.68
CA ARG A 258 9.63 -0.41 1.90
C ARG A 258 9.47 -1.91 1.78
N VAL A 259 8.87 -2.51 2.80
CA VAL A 259 8.55 -3.94 2.83
C VAL A 259 7.17 -4.19 2.22
N ASN A 260 7.07 -5.24 1.42
CA ASN A 260 5.82 -5.88 1.04
C ASN A 260 5.84 -7.28 1.66
N GLY A 261 5.10 -7.47 2.75
CA GLY A 261 5.13 -8.73 3.49
C GLY A 261 4.71 -8.67 4.95
N ILE A 262 4.55 -9.86 5.53
CA ILE A 262 4.05 -10.05 6.91
C ILE A 262 5.20 -10.12 7.92
N ASN A 263 6.29 -10.80 7.58
CA ASN A 263 7.38 -11.13 8.51
C ASN A 263 8.65 -10.32 8.28
N LEU A 264 9.01 -9.97 7.06
CA LEU A 264 10.17 -9.13 6.78
C LEU A 264 10.00 -7.76 7.46
N ARG A 265 11.03 -7.26 8.12
CA ARG A 265 10.98 -5.95 8.79
C ARG A 265 12.38 -5.38 8.98
N TYR A 266 12.46 -4.05 9.12
CA TYR A 266 13.69 -3.41 9.52
C TYR A 266 13.94 -3.63 11.03
N GLU A 267 15.19 -3.96 11.35
CA GLU A 267 15.67 -4.20 12.70
C GLU A 267 16.60 -3.06 13.14
N PRO A 268 16.11 -2.06 13.90
CA PRO A 268 16.83 -0.81 14.16
C PRO A 268 17.95 -0.93 15.20
N ALA A 269 18.08 -2.08 15.88
CA ALA A 269 19.14 -2.29 16.87
C ALA A 269 20.52 -1.99 16.24
N PRO A 270 21.41 -1.21 16.90
CA PRO A 270 22.67 -0.76 16.31
C PRO A 270 23.56 -1.87 15.75
N LYS A 271 23.56 -3.04 16.40
CA LYS A 271 24.33 -4.23 15.95
C LYS A 271 23.74 -4.93 14.71
N LYS A 272 22.52 -4.56 14.30
CA LYS A 272 21.77 -5.16 13.19
C LYS A 272 21.69 -4.17 12.03
N GLN A 273 20.80 -3.18 12.16
CA GLN A 273 20.49 -2.20 11.11
C GLN A 273 20.20 -2.86 9.75
N CYS A 274 19.48 -3.99 9.77
CA CYS A 274 19.19 -4.82 8.61
C CYS A 274 17.70 -4.99 8.38
N LEU A 275 17.33 -5.40 7.17
CA LEU A 275 16.09 -6.12 6.93
C LEU A 275 16.33 -7.55 7.38
N GLY A 276 15.58 -7.99 8.38
CA GLY A 276 15.67 -9.34 8.94
C GLY A 276 14.29 -9.95 9.11
N PHE A 277 14.19 -11.02 9.90
CA PHE A 277 12.95 -11.80 10.07
C PHE A 277 12.38 -12.37 8.76
N TRP A 278 13.21 -12.54 7.73
CA TRP A 278 12.80 -12.94 6.39
C TRP A 278 12.47 -14.45 6.29
N SER A 279 11.52 -14.89 7.09
CA SER A 279 11.09 -16.28 7.22
C SER A 279 10.02 -16.68 6.20
N ASN A 280 9.29 -15.70 5.66
CA ASN A 280 8.29 -15.91 4.62
C ASN A 280 8.88 -15.57 3.24
N PRO A 281 9.02 -16.53 2.31
CA PRO A 281 9.57 -16.28 0.98
C PRO A 281 8.66 -15.42 0.08
N ALA A 282 7.39 -15.22 0.45
CA ALA A 282 6.51 -14.29 -0.25
C ALA A 282 6.77 -12.82 0.11
N ASP A 283 7.49 -12.55 1.22
CA ASP A 283 7.86 -11.19 1.60
C ASP A 283 9.02 -10.70 0.74
N TRP A 284 9.04 -9.41 0.43
CA TRP A 284 10.10 -8.76 -0.31
C TRP A 284 10.24 -7.28 0.08
N ALA A 285 11.32 -6.64 -0.35
CA ALA A 285 11.55 -5.24 -0.08
C ALA A 285 11.92 -4.47 -1.35
N SER A 286 11.67 -3.17 -1.31
CA SER A 286 12.06 -2.25 -2.38
C SER A 286 12.64 -0.96 -1.85
N TRP A 287 13.43 -0.31 -2.69
CA TRP A 287 14.02 1.00 -2.44
C TRP A 287 13.69 1.88 -3.62
N ASN A 288 13.18 3.07 -3.31
CA ASN A 288 13.08 4.16 -4.27
C ASN A 288 14.28 5.08 -4.06
N PHE A 289 14.98 5.43 -5.13
CA PHE A 289 16.19 6.25 -5.07
C PHE A 289 16.33 7.14 -6.29
N PHE A 290 16.89 8.33 -6.10
CA PHE A 290 17.13 9.31 -7.15
C PHE A 290 18.55 9.17 -7.71
N VAL A 291 18.63 8.96 -9.02
CA VAL A 291 19.89 8.87 -9.77
C VAL A 291 20.14 10.19 -10.48
N LYS A 292 21.32 10.77 -10.27
CA LYS A 292 21.76 12.02 -10.92
C LYS A 292 22.47 11.75 -12.23
N GLU A 293 23.21 10.65 -12.30
CA GLU A 293 24.04 10.28 -13.44
C GLU A 293 23.68 8.89 -13.96
N PRO A 294 23.04 8.78 -15.13
CA PRO A 294 22.85 7.50 -15.81
C PRO A 294 24.19 6.78 -16.06
N GLY A 295 24.13 5.46 -16.26
CA GLY A 295 25.29 4.62 -16.57
C GLY A 295 25.14 3.19 -16.06
N ASP A 296 26.23 2.44 -16.14
CA ASP A 296 26.33 1.10 -15.59
C ASP A 296 26.77 1.14 -14.14
N TYR A 297 26.12 0.33 -13.30
CA TYR A 297 26.38 0.24 -11.87
C TYR A 297 26.66 -1.20 -11.49
N GLY A 298 27.81 -1.46 -10.89
CA GLY A 298 28.08 -2.70 -10.16
C GLY A 298 27.17 -2.78 -8.93
N VAL A 299 26.62 -3.97 -8.67
CA VAL A 299 25.67 -4.21 -7.59
C VAL A 299 26.30 -5.13 -6.55
N THR A 300 26.41 -4.63 -5.32
CA THR A 300 26.90 -5.39 -4.16
C THR A 300 25.82 -5.48 -3.09
N ILE A 301 25.56 -6.68 -2.58
CA ILE A 301 24.67 -6.92 -1.44
C ILE A 301 25.51 -7.12 -0.18
N ARG A 302 25.32 -6.27 0.84
CA ARG A 302 25.87 -6.51 2.17
C ARG A 302 24.88 -7.36 2.97
N GLN A 303 25.10 -8.67 2.99
CA GLN A 303 24.21 -9.65 3.63
C GLN A 303 24.82 -10.31 4.87
N GLY A 304 23.96 -10.89 5.71
CA GLY A 304 24.30 -11.82 6.78
C GLY A 304 23.42 -13.07 6.70
N CYS A 305 23.96 -14.23 7.02
CA CYS A 305 23.22 -15.49 7.02
C CYS A 305 23.77 -16.41 8.11
N GLY A 306 22.88 -17.05 8.87
CA GLY A 306 23.31 -17.93 9.95
C GLY A 306 24.04 -19.18 9.46
N LYS A 307 24.86 -19.76 10.35
CA LYS A 307 25.58 -21.02 10.11
C LYS A 307 24.62 -22.14 9.70
N GLY A 308 24.87 -22.77 8.56
CA GLY A 308 24.05 -23.82 7.95
C GLY A 308 22.80 -23.33 7.23
N HIS A 309 22.59 -22.00 7.09
CA HIS A 309 21.38 -21.43 6.49
C HIS A 309 21.57 -20.86 5.07
N GLY A 310 22.80 -20.85 4.55
CA GLY A 310 23.09 -20.42 3.17
C GLY A 310 22.43 -21.28 2.10
N GLY A 311 22.34 -20.75 0.88
CA GLY A 311 21.80 -21.43 -0.31
C GLY A 311 20.38 -21.02 -0.71
N SER A 312 19.78 -20.02 -0.06
CA SER A 312 18.56 -19.38 -0.59
C SER A 312 18.89 -18.63 -1.89
N LYS A 313 18.04 -18.71 -2.91
CA LYS A 313 18.22 -17.97 -4.16
C LYS A 313 17.36 -16.71 -4.16
N VAL A 314 17.96 -15.58 -4.47
CA VAL A 314 17.32 -14.25 -4.41
C VAL A 314 17.52 -13.50 -5.73
N SER A 315 16.51 -12.74 -6.12
CA SER A 315 16.54 -11.83 -7.27
C SER A 315 16.62 -10.37 -6.81
N VAL A 316 17.43 -9.59 -7.53
CA VAL A 316 17.49 -8.12 -7.47
C VAL A 316 17.00 -7.58 -8.81
N ILE A 317 15.97 -6.74 -8.78
CA ILE A 317 15.18 -6.37 -9.97
C ILE A 317 15.15 -4.86 -10.13
N LEU A 318 15.56 -4.35 -11.30
CA LEU A 318 15.41 -2.95 -11.72
C LEU A 318 14.75 -2.90 -13.11
N GLY A 319 13.48 -2.51 -13.15
CA GLY A 319 12.67 -2.58 -14.36
C GLY A 319 12.62 -4.01 -14.90
N ASN A 320 13.15 -4.23 -16.10
CA ASN A 320 13.22 -5.56 -16.73
C ASN A 320 14.55 -6.29 -16.46
N GLN A 321 15.51 -5.68 -15.78
CA GLN A 321 16.79 -6.30 -15.45
C GLN A 321 16.67 -7.11 -14.17
N ILE A 322 17.15 -8.36 -14.19
CA ILE A 322 17.11 -9.29 -13.06
C ILE A 322 18.51 -9.85 -12.85
N LEU A 323 19.11 -9.56 -11.70
CA LEU A 323 20.29 -10.25 -11.20
C LEU A 323 19.85 -11.30 -10.18
N THR A 324 20.44 -12.50 -10.23
CA THR A 324 20.17 -13.55 -9.25
C THR A 324 21.46 -13.97 -8.57
N PHE A 325 21.38 -14.25 -7.27
CA PHE A 325 22.51 -14.76 -6.52
C PHE A 325 22.04 -15.79 -5.48
N ASP A 326 22.98 -16.63 -5.05
CA ASP A 326 22.78 -17.54 -3.94
C ASP A 326 23.31 -16.89 -2.66
N VAL A 327 22.49 -16.88 -1.61
CA VAL A 327 22.83 -16.36 -0.29
C VAL A 327 23.96 -17.20 0.29
N GLU A 328 25.11 -16.60 0.53
CA GLU A 328 26.21 -17.29 1.21
C GLU A 328 25.96 -17.44 2.71
N ASP A 329 26.43 -18.55 3.28
CA ASP A 329 26.52 -18.74 4.73
C ASP A 329 27.67 -17.86 5.28
N THR A 330 27.35 -16.93 6.19
CA THR A 330 28.35 -16.04 6.80
C THR A 330 28.72 -16.45 8.23
N GLY A 331 28.25 -17.63 8.68
CA GLY A 331 28.46 -18.15 10.03
C GLY A 331 27.58 -17.51 11.10
N GLY A 332 26.75 -16.52 10.77
CA GLY A 332 25.91 -15.78 11.71
C GLY A 332 25.12 -14.65 11.05
N PHE A 333 23.88 -14.41 11.47
CA PHE A 333 23.02 -13.37 10.87
C PHE A 333 23.56 -11.93 11.01
N GLN A 334 24.48 -11.68 11.96
CA GLN A 334 25.19 -10.39 12.07
C GLN A 334 26.65 -10.44 11.62
N ASN A 335 27.08 -11.53 10.97
CA ASN A 335 28.37 -11.61 10.31
C ASN A 335 28.18 -11.12 8.87
N TRP A 336 28.54 -9.87 8.61
CA TRP A 336 28.25 -9.22 7.33
C TRP A 336 29.31 -9.56 6.26
N LYS A 337 28.86 -9.94 5.07
CA LYS A 337 29.70 -10.10 3.88
C LYS A 337 29.14 -9.31 2.71
N ASN A 338 30.01 -8.72 1.91
CA ASN A 338 29.67 -8.11 0.63
C ASN A 338 29.71 -9.17 -0.47
N ILE A 339 28.63 -9.28 -1.22
CA ILE A 339 28.49 -10.20 -2.35
C ILE A 339 28.26 -9.36 -3.61
N ASP A 340 29.19 -9.40 -4.55
CA ASP A 340 29.02 -8.78 -5.86
C ASP A 340 28.18 -9.69 -6.75
N ILE A 341 27.11 -9.15 -7.33
CA ILE A 341 26.09 -9.95 -8.03
C ILE A 341 25.94 -9.58 -9.51
N GLY A 342 26.88 -8.77 -10.04
CA GLY A 342 26.89 -8.29 -11.41
C GLY A 342 26.63 -6.79 -11.51
N SER A 343 26.13 -6.34 -12.66
CA SER A 343 25.85 -4.94 -12.93
C SER A 343 24.45 -4.73 -13.49
N ILE A 344 23.93 -3.52 -13.34
CA ILE A 344 22.68 -3.04 -13.94
C ILE A 344 22.92 -1.72 -14.65
N THR A 345 22.23 -1.49 -15.75
CA THR A 345 22.25 -0.22 -16.48
C THR A 345 21.09 0.67 -16.03
N ILE A 346 21.37 1.89 -15.60
CA ILE A 346 20.36 2.91 -15.33
C ILE A 346 20.40 3.92 -16.47
N LYS A 347 19.35 3.92 -17.30
CA LYS A 347 19.31 4.66 -18.57
C LYS A 347 19.02 6.15 -18.39
N GLU A 348 18.26 6.50 -17.36
CA GLU A 348 17.73 7.84 -17.18
C GLU A 348 17.97 8.37 -15.78
N ARG A 349 18.20 9.70 -15.71
CA ARG A 349 18.23 10.44 -14.46
C ARG A 349 16.83 10.42 -13.85
N GLY A 350 16.75 10.36 -12.53
CA GLY A 350 15.50 10.54 -11.81
C GLY A 350 15.21 9.40 -10.84
N LEU A 351 13.93 9.29 -10.49
CA LEU A 351 13.44 8.31 -9.54
C LEU A 351 13.49 6.91 -10.16
N ASN A 352 14.21 6.02 -9.49
CA ASN A 352 14.32 4.62 -9.82
C ASN A 352 13.81 3.76 -8.66
N LYS A 353 13.40 2.53 -8.97
CA LYS A 353 13.00 1.54 -7.98
C LYS A 353 13.77 0.25 -8.20
N ILE A 354 14.35 -0.28 -7.14
CA ILE A 354 14.94 -1.61 -7.13
C ILE A 354 14.20 -2.47 -6.11
N GLU A 355 14.00 -3.74 -6.44
CA GLU A 355 13.32 -4.71 -5.59
C GLU A 355 14.23 -5.89 -5.30
N VAL A 356 14.10 -6.46 -4.10
CA VAL A 356 14.77 -7.71 -3.74
C VAL A 356 13.73 -8.74 -3.33
N ARG A 357 13.59 -9.79 -4.14
CA ARG A 357 12.57 -10.83 -4.00
C ARG A 357 13.20 -12.22 -3.88
N PRO A 358 12.79 -13.05 -2.91
CA PRO A 358 13.25 -14.43 -2.84
C PRO A 358 12.71 -15.23 -4.03
N ILE A 359 13.54 -16.07 -4.61
CA ILE A 359 13.11 -17.11 -5.55
C ILE A 359 12.79 -18.40 -4.77
N ASN A 360 13.64 -18.72 -3.79
CA ASN A 360 13.38 -19.78 -2.82
C ASN A 360 13.93 -19.40 -1.44
N LYS A 361 13.61 -20.21 -0.44
CA LYS A 361 14.17 -20.12 0.91
C LYS A 361 14.70 -21.48 1.31
N LYS A 362 16.02 -21.58 1.54
CA LYS A 362 16.70 -22.86 1.82
C LYS A 362 16.45 -23.35 3.25
N SER A 363 16.36 -22.45 4.22
CA SER A 363 16.28 -22.79 5.64
C SER A 363 15.28 -21.90 6.41
N ILE A 364 15.58 -21.52 7.66
CA ILE A 364 14.65 -20.79 8.54
C ILE A 364 14.33 -19.38 8.03
N ALA A 365 15.30 -18.70 7.40
CA ALA A 365 15.18 -17.37 6.81
C ALA A 365 15.91 -17.30 5.46
N VAL A 366 15.56 -16.30 4.64
CA VAL A 366 16.22 -16.05 3.35
C VAL A 366 17.65 -15.54 3.58
N MET A 367 17.79 -14.38 4.23
CA MET A 367 19.02 -13.73 4.71
C MET A 367 18.65 -12.49 5.54
N ASP A 368 19.65 -11.85 6.15
CA ASP A 368 19.57 -10.46 6.56
C ASP A 368 20.26 -9.56 5.50
N ILE A 369 19.63 -8.46 5.08
CA ILE A 369 20.27 -7.44 4.22
C ILE A 369 20.56 -6.21 5.05
N GLN A 370 21.79 -5.71 5.05
CA GLN A 370 22.08 -4.43 5.68
C GLN A 370 21.97 -3.25 4.71
N LYS A 371 22.48 -3.43 3.49
CA LYS A 371 22.37 -2.46 2.40
C LYS A 371 22.66 -3.10 1.04
N ILE A 372 22.17 -2.46 -0.01
CA ILE A 372 22.62 -2.64 -1.39
C ILE A 372 23.53 -1.46 -1.74
N ILE A 373 24.62 -1.72 -2.42
CA ILE A 373 25.55 -0.69 -2.90
C ILE A 373 25.51 -0.75 -4.43
N LEU A 374 25.17 0.38 -5.05
CA LEU A 374 25.32 0.58 -6.48
C LEU A 374 26.53 1.47 -6.68
N LYS A 375 27.58 0.96 -7.31
CA LYS A 375 28.79 1.74 -7.63
C LYS A 375 28.87 1.90 -9.14
N LYS A 376 28.95 3.14 -9.60
CA LYS A 376 29.12 3.47 -11.02
C LYS A 376 30.40 2.81 -11.54
N ILE A 377 30.31 2.20 -12.71
CA ILE A 377 31.44 1.60 -13.41
C ILE A 377 32.02 2.70 -14.30
N ASP A 378 33.31 2.99 -14.13
CA ASP A 378 34.02 3.91 -15.01
C ASP A 378 34.06 3.29 -16.42
N SER A 379 33.53 4.04 -17.39
CA SER A 379 33.51 3.67 -18.81
C SER A 379 34.83 3.92 -19.50
#